data_AF-A0A127FCV0-F1
#
_entry.id   AF-A0A127FCV0-F1
#
_cell.length_a   1.000
_cell.length_b   1.000
_cell.length_c   1.000
_cell.angle_alpha   90.00
_cell.angle_beta   90.00
_cell.angle_gamma   90.00
#
_symmetry.space_group_name_H-M   'P 1'
#
loop_
_entity.id
_entity.type
_entity.pdbx_description
1 polymer ?
#
loop_
_entity_poly.entity_id
_entity_poly.type
_entity_poly.pdbx_seq_one_letter_code
_entity_poly.pdbx_strand_id
1 'polypeptide(L)'
;MRKSMLTTAQLLCLLGLMAILQACSSGGSTTAATSAPLPSDDPPPIRSLSIAPLDGKLEISETLQMSARLLYPDGTSEDATTRVTWQSSDDHIGSFDTTTSNGRLSAKAPGSIQITASLDDLSAQAIVTVLLSPGTTRGPLRVSSVNPRYFETDQGVSILLAGSHTWASLQDNGTTSTPPPFDYTTYLRFLSDHGHNFFRLWAWEQSRWVVTATNDQNWLAPSAFERTGPGLALDGLPKFDLTRFNQGYFDRLRERVEQAREQGIYVAVMLFNGFSVSKSKPSSPPGNRNPWHGHPFNAANNVNGVNGDPDGNDSGEETHELAVESVTTYQEAYVRKMIDTLNDLDNVLYEISNESHGNSQDWQYHMIEVIHSYEATKSAQHPVGMTVEWPGGDNDELLASRAAWISPLGEIKNRPVATGAKVILADTDHLCGICGDPGWVWRSFTAGENPLLMDPYDLSNIVGGLPNVNIDDPGLVGARRNLGYAIRMSQRMNLGRALPRPELTSTGHCLADMTGPTPTLLAYSPGDEEIIVDLEQLPEDLLLNVEWLRPATGVSIGAGTTTGGAQRMFRPPFPGDAVLLLHGAP
;
A
#
# COMPACT_ATOMS: atom_id res chain seq x y z
N MET A 1 -42.58 -11.84 46.06
CA MET A 1 -43.82 -11.60 45.29
C MET A 1 -43.47 -11.63 43.80
N ARG A 2 -44.12 -12.54 43.05
CA ARG A 2 -44.16 -12.78 41.58
C ARG A 2 -42.80 -12.92 40.86
N LYS A 3 -42.25 -14.15 40.65
CA LYS A 3 -42.58 -15.26 39.70
C LYS A 3 -42.22 -14.92 38.24
N SER A 4 -41.58 -15.74 37.39
CA SER A 4 -41.32 -17.21 37.35
C SER A 4 -40.27 -17.53 36.26
N MET A 5 -39.25 -18.36 36.52
CA MET A 5 -39.07 -19.79 36.16
C MET A 5 -38.65 -20.10 34.70
N LEU A 6 -37.43 -20.65 34.60
CA LEU A 6 -36.95 -21.57 33.57
C LEU A 6 -37.64 -22.95 33.69
N THR A 7 -37.73 -23.68 32.57
CA THR A 7 -37.78 -25.15 32.56
C THR A 7 -36.99 -25.75 31.37
N THR A 8 -35.93 -26.50 31.72
CA THR A 8 -35.46 -27.81 31.20
C THR A 8 -36.54 -28.70 30.56
N ALA A 9 -36.32 -29.72 29.72
CA ALA A 9 -35.18 -30.41 29.11
C ALA A 9 -35.73 -31.54 28.19
N GLN A 10 -34.90 -32.08 27.26
CA GLN A 10 -34.78 -33.52 26.86
C GLN A 10 -36.01 -34.22 26.20
N LEU A 11 -35.94 -35.27 25.35
CA LEU A 11 -34.93 -36.04 24.61
C LEU A 11 -35.71 -37.10 23.76
N LEU A 12 -35.22 -37.42 22.55
CA LEU A 12 -35.29 -38.69 21.78
C LEU A 12 -36.61 -39.45 21.42
N CYS A 13 -36.73 -39.70 20.11
CA CYS A 13 -36.89 -41.01 19.41
C CYS A 13 -38.23 -41.74 19.19
N LEU A 14 -38.44 -42.02 17.88
CA LEU A 14 -38.78 -43.28 17.20
C LEU A 14 -40.25 -43.71 16.96
N LEU A 15 -40.50 -43.88 15.64
CA LEU A 15 -41.20 -44.98 14.93
C LEU A 15 -42.68 -45.24 15.16
N GLY A 16 -43.38 -45.50 14.05
CA GLY A 16 -44.51 -46.44 14.06
C GLY A 16 -45.56 -46.22 12.97
N LEU A 17 -45.53 -47.09 11.97
CA LEU A 17 -46.40 -47.19 10.79
C LEU A 17 -47.83 -47.67 11.10
N MET A 18 -48.70 -47.56 10.08
CA MET A 18 -49.98 -48.28 9.82
C MET A 18 -51.25 -47.80 10.57
N ALA A 19 -52.47 -47.83 10.02
CA ALA A 19 -53.06 -48.02 8.67
C ALA A 19 -54.61 -47.91 8.83
N ILE A 20 -55.34 -48.04 7.69
CA ILE A 20 -56.77 -48.44 7.57
C ILE A 20 -57.76 -47.23 7.66
N LEU A 21 -58.61 -46.93 6.66
CA LEU A 21 -59.76 -47.73 6.17
C LEU A 21 -60.14 -47.42 4.70
N GLN A 22 -60.64 -48.46 4.04
CA GLN A 22 -61.32 -48.51 2.74
C GLN A 22 -62.77 -47.96 2.77
N ALA A 23 -63.28 -47.55 1.60
CA ALA A 23 -64.60 -47.92 1.03
C ALA A 23 -64.69 -47.34 -0.40
N CYS A 24 -64.70 -48.12 -1.49
CA CYS A 24 -65.78 -48.93 -2.09
C CYS A 24 -66.91 -48.14 -2.79
N SER A 25 -66.92 -48.14 -4.14
CA SER A 25 -68.03 -48.48 -5.08
C SER A 25 -67.58 -48.02 -6.48
N SER A 26 -67.43 -48.83 -7.55
CA SER A 26 -68.24 -49.82 -8.29
C SER A 26 -69.03 -49.26 -9.48
N GLY A 27 -68.57 -49.59 -10.71
CA GLY A 27 -69.30 -49.67 -12.00
C GLY A 27 -69.56 -48.34 -12.74
N GLY A 28 -69.47 -48.20 -14.06
CA GLY A 28 -69.15 -49.08 -15.19
C GLY A 28 -69.50 -48.37 -16.53
N SER A 29 -68.66 -48.56 -17.56
CA SER A 29 -68.87 -48.43 -19.03
C SER A 29 -69.43 -47.12 -19.64
N THR A 30 -68.64 -46.46 -20.53
CA THR A 30 -68.84 -46.41 -22.01
C THR A 30 -67.85 -45.43 -22.68
N THR A 31 -67.63 -45.66 -23.97
CA THR A 31 -66.58 -45.21 -24.89
C THR A 31 -66.58 -43.72 -25.28
N ALA A 32 -65.39 -43.11 -25.44
CA ALA A 32 -65.11 -42.09 -26.46
C ALA A 32 -63.59 -41.94 -26.67
N ALA A 33 -63.17 -41.89 -27.94
CA ALA A 33 -61.79 -41.68 -28.37
C ALA A 33 -61.38 -40.21 -28.32
N THR A 34 -60.15 -39.91 -27.91
CA THR A 34 -59.44 -38.67 -28.30
C THR A 34 -57.92 -38.80 -28.11
N SER A 35 -57.21 -38.62 -29.22
CA SER A 35 -55.86 -38.07 -29.43
C SER A 35 -54.82 -38.09 -28.29
N ALA A 36 -53.64 -38.63 -28.60
CA ALA A 36 -52.39 -38.33 -27.91
C ALA A 36 -52.13 -36.80 -27.84
N PRO A 37 -51.53 -36.26 -26.75
CA PRO A 37 -51.11 -34.87 -26.72
C PRO A 37 -49.89 -34.67 -27.63
N LEU A 38 -49.88 -33.54 -28.36
CA LEU A 38 -48.71 -33.01 -29.05
C LEU A 38 -47.58 -32.66 -28.06
N PRO A 39 -46.31 -32.57 -28.50
CA PRO A 39 -45.22 -32.08 -27.67
C PRO A 39 -45.54 -30.64 -27.22
N SER A 40 -45.40 -30.35 -25.93
CA SER A 40 -45.50 -29.00 -25.39
C SER A 40 -44.34 -28.15 -25.90
N ASP A 41 -44.66 -27.07 -26.62
CA ASP A 41 -43.75 -26.02 -27.11
C ASP A 41 -43.39 -24.98 -26.01
N ASP A 42 -43.35 -25.40 -24.74
CA ASP A 42 -42.87 -24.49 -23.69
C ASP A 42 -41.35 -24.33 -23.82
N PRO A 43 -40.81 -23.09 -23.86
CA PRO A 43 -39.38 -22.88 -23.76
C PRO A 43 -38.88 -23.53 -22.46
N PRO A 44 -37.72 -24.22 -22.46
CA PRO A 44 -37.22 -24.85 -21.27
C PRO A 44 -37.14 -23.81 -20.13
N PRO A 45 -37.50 -24.19 -18.90
CA PRO A 45 -37.48 -23.27 -17.77
C PRO A 45 -36.08 -22.63 -17.65
N ILE A 46 -36.06 -21.30 -17.54
CA ILE A 46 -34.82 -20.52 -17.43
C ILE A 46 -34.09 -20.95 -16.16
N ARG A 47 -33.02 -21.71 -16.31
CA ARG A 47 -32.09 -22.07 -15.22
C ARG A 47 -30.98 -21.04 -15.13
N SER A 48 -30.44 -20.79 -13.94
CA SER A 48 -29.28 -19.91 -13.73
C SER A 48 -28.11 -20.66 -13.13
N LEU A 49 -26.89 -20.17 -13.38
CA LEU A 49 -25.65 -20.71 -12.82
C LEU A 49 -25.17 -19.80 -11.69
N SER A 50 -24.72 -20.40 -10.60
CA SER A 50 -24.06 -19.71 -9.49
C SER A 50 -22.78 -20.43 -9.11
N ILE A 51 -21.78 -19.68 -8.63
CA ILE A 51 -20.53 -20.25 -8.11
C ILE A 51 -20.21 -19.74 -6.71
N ALA A 52 -19.46 -20.54 -5.96
CA ALA A 52 -19.00 -20.20 -4.62
C ALA A 52 -17.58 -20.75 -4.36
N PRO A 53 -16.77 -20.04 -3.56
CA PRO A 53 -17.04 -18.72 -2.98
C PRO A 53 -17.07 -17.60 -4.06
N LEU A 54 -17.83 -16.53 -3.81
CA LEU A 54 -17.86 -15.35 -4.70
C LEU A 54 -16.62 -14.46 -4.53
N ASP A 55 -16.09 -14.43 -3.30
CA ASP A 55 -14.83 -13.78 -2.93
C ASP A 55 -13.94 -14.81 -2.22
N GLY A 56 -12.81 -15.14 -2.83
CA GLY A 56 -11.80 -16.05 -2.27
C GLY A 56 -10.52 -15.31 -1.90
N LYS A 57 -9.90 -15.70 -0.79
CA LYS A 57 -8.51 -15.35 -0.48
C LYS A 57 -7.70 -16.65 -0.41
N LEU A 58 -6.56 -16.66 -1.06
CA LEU A 58 -5.71 -17.85 -1.18
C LEU A 58 -4.26 -17.40 -1.05
N GLU A 59 -3.40 -18.16 -0.39
CA GLU A 59 -1.96 -17.87 -0.41
C GLU A 59 -1.27 -18.62 -1.55
N ILE A 60 -0.09 -18.17 -1.98
CA ILE A 60 0.71 -18.89 -2.97
C ILE A 60 0.91 -20.36 -2.54
N SER A 61 0.84 -21.29 -3.50
CA SER A 61 0.90 -22.74 -3.29
C SER A 61 -0.29 -23.37 -2.57
N GLU A 62 -1.26 -22.59 -2.10
CA GLU A 62 -2.54 -23.14 -1.63
C GLU A 62 -3.47 -23.48 -2.80
N THR A 63 -4.52 -24.26 -2.51
CA THR A 63 -5.58 -24.54 -3.46
C THR A 63 -6.95 -24.18 -2.89
N LEU A 64 -7.79 -23.53 -3.70
CA LEU A 64 -9.17 -23.19 -3.35
C LEU A 64 -10.13 -24.11 -4.10
N GLN A 65 -11.11 -24.66 -3.38
CA GLN A 65 -12.19 -25.44 -3.98
C GLN A 65 -13.34 -24.52 -4.40
N MET A 66 -13.53 -24.35 -5.70
CA MET A 66 -14.70 -23.70 -6.27
C MET A 66 -15.82 -24.73 -6.46
N SER A 67 -17.07 -24.28 -6.33
CA SER A 67 -18.26 -25.09 -6.59
C SER A 67 -19.22 -24.34 -7.50
N ALA A 68 -19.95 -25.06 -8.34
CA ALA A 68 -20.96 -24.50 -9.24
C ALA A 68 -22.30 -25.20 -9.04
N ARG A 69 -23.40 -24.43 -9.05
CA ARG A 69 -24.76 -24.96 -8.94
C ARG A 69 -25.67 -24.37 -10.01
N LEU A 70 -26.46 -25.25 -10.64
CA LEU A 70 -27.62 -24.86 -11.41
C LEU A 70 -28.81 -24.64 -10.49
N LEU A 71 -29.54 -23.55 -10.70
CA LEU A 71 -30.75 -23.19 -9.98
C LEU A 71 -31.92 -23.27 -10.95
N TYR A 72 -32.96 -24.02 -10.58
CA TYR A 72 -34.17 -24.19 -11.38
C TYR A 72 -35.31 -23.28 -10.86
N PRO A 73 -36.26 -22.87 -11.72
CA PRO A 73 -37.38 -22.01 -11.30
C PRO A 73 -38.30 -22.59 -10.22
N ASP A 74 -38.32 -23.91 -10.06
CA ASP A 74 -39.08 -24.60 -9.00
C ASP A 74 -38.39 -24.53 -7.62
N GLY A 75 -37.25 -23.83 -7.54
CA GLY A 75 -36.45 -23.67 -6.33
C GLY A 75 -35.49 -24.82 -6.05
N THR A 76 -35.47 -25.86 -6.91
CA THR A 76 -34.50 -26.94 -6.80
C THR A 76 -33.13 -26.51 -7.32
N SER A 77 -32.08 -27.20 -6.89
CA SER A 77 -30.71 -26.94 -7.34
C SER A 77 -29.94 -28.23 -7.57
N GLU A 78 -29.03 -28.22 -8.53
CA GLU A 78 -28.17 -29.35 -8.89
C GLU A 78 -26.70 -28.92 -8.85
N ASP A 79 -25.82 -29.82 -8.36
CA ASP A 79 -24.37 -29.59 -8.42
C ASP A 79 -23.88 -29.74 -9.87
N ALA A 80 -23.25 -28.69 -10.37
CA ALA A 80 -22.70 -28.61 -11.71
C ALA A 80 -21.16 -28.49 -11.71
N THR A 81 -20.50 -28.63 -10.55
CA THR A 81 -19.07 -28.34 -10.36
C THR A 81 -18.16 -29.06 -11.36
N THR A 82 -18.46 -30.33 -11.68
CA THR A 82 -17.69 -31.14 -12.63
C THR A 82 -18.15 -31.03 -14.08
N ARG A 83 -19.22 -30.26 -14.35
CA ARG A 83 -19.79 -30.06 -15.69
C ARG A 83 -19.50 -28.69 -16.27
N VAL A 84 -19.25 -27.69 -15.41
CA VAL A 84 -18.85 -26.36 -15.88
C VAL A 84 -17.42 -26.40 -16.40
N THR A 85 -17.12 -25.54 -17.35
CA THR A 85 -15.74 -25.20 -17.71
C THR A 85 -15.26 -24.09 -16.78
N TRP A 86 -14.20 -24.37 -16.02
CA TRP A 86 -13.56 -23.40 -15.15
C TRP A 86 -12.44 -22.67 -15.88
N GLN A 87 -12.42 -21.34 -15.78
CA GLN A 87 -11.38 -20.51 -16.39
C GLN A 87 -10.90 -19.47 -15.38
N SER A 88 -9.58 -19.27 -15.33
CA SER A 88 -8.93 -18.15 -14.65
C SER A 88 -8.65 -17.05 -15.66
N SER A 89 -8.74 -15.79 -15.23
CA SER A 89 -8.30 -14.65 -16.05
C SER A 89 -6.76 -14.60 -16.22
N ASP A 90 -6.00 -15.26 -15.34
CA ASP A 90 -4.54 -15.37 -15.43
C ASP A 90 -4.02 -16.66 -14.77
N ASP A 91 -3.60 -17.62 -15.60
CA ASP A 91 -3.07 -18.90 -15.15
C ASP A 91 -1.67 -18.80 -14.50
N HIS A 92 -0.99 -17.66 -14.57
CA HIS A 92 0.25 -17.39 -13.83
C HIS A 92 -0.02 -17.02 -12.36
N ILE A 93 -1.17 -16.40 -12.06
CA ILE A 93 -1.59 -16.07 -10.68
C ILE A 93 -2.30 -17.26 -10.05
N GLY A 94 -3.22 -17.90 -10.78
CA GLY A 94 -3.81 -19.16 -10.35
C GLY A 94 -4.54 -19.88 -11.47
N SER A 95 -4.46 -21.21 -11.50
CA SER A 95 -5.03 -22.03 -12.57
C SER A 95 -5.82 -23.22 -12.05
N PHE A 96 -6.80 -23.68 -12.82
CA PHE A 96 -7.53 -24.92 -12.52
C PHE A 96 -6.78 -26.16 -13.02
N ASP A 97 -7.01 -27.28 -12.36
CA ASP A 97 -6.63 -28.59 -12.90
C ASP A 97 -7.54 -28.96 -14.08
N THR A 98 -6.97 -28.94 -15.29
CA THR A 98 -7.67 -29.23 -16.54
C THR A 98 -7.97 -30.72 -16.75
N THR A 99 -7.45 -31.61 -15.89
CA THR A 99 -7.62 -33.07 -16.04
C THR A 99 -8.86 -33.61 -15.34
N THR A 100 -9.35 -32.93 -14.30
CA THR A 100 -10.44 -33.42 -13.45
C THR A 100 -11.70 -32.56 -13.46
N SER A 101 -11.63 -31.32 -14.00
CA SER A 101 -12.71 -30.32 -14.02
C SER A 101 -13.42 -30.15 -12.66
N ASN A 102 -12.74 -30.46 -11.56
CA ASN A 102 -13.36 -30.58 -10.24
C ASN A 102 -13.50 -29.24 -9.50
N GLY A 103 -13.25 -28.11 -10.15
CA GLY A 103 -13.28 -26.78 -9.54
C GLY A 103 -12.09 -26.48 -8.60
N ARG A 104 -11.00 -27.25 -8.65
CA ARG A 104 -9.81 -26.99 -7.82
C ARG A 104 -8.90 -25.96 -8.48
N LEU A 105 -8.86 -24.76 -7.92
CA LEU A 105 -7.97 -23.67 -8.29
C LEU A 105 -6.67 -23.76 -7.49
N SER A 106 -5.50 -23.63 -8.14
CA SER A 106 -4.19 -23.59 -7.47
C SER A 106 -3.56 -22.21 -7.60
N ALA A 107 -3.12 -21.62 -6.48
CA ALA A 107 -2.42 -20.35 -6.46
C ALA A 107 -0.94 -20.51 -6.79
N LYS A 108 -0.41 -19.62 -7.64
CA LYS A 108 0.96 -19.66 -8.16
C LYS A 108 1.74 -18.37 -7.93
N ALA A 109 1.10 -17.22 -8.07
CA ALA A 109 1.69 -15.89 -7.89
C ALA A 109 0.67 -14.95 -7.24
N PRO A 110 1.08 -13.87 -6.56
CA PRO A 110 0.13 -12.97 -5.91
C PRO A 110 -0.61 -12.10 -6.94
N GLY A 111 -1.84 -11.72 -6.63
CA GLY A 111 -2.68 -10.88 -7.49
C GLY A 111 -4.15 -11.31 -7.44
N SER A 112 -5.04 -10.52 -8.03
CA SER A 112 -6.47 -10.86 -8.12
C SER A 112 -6.80 -11.44 -9.48
N ILE A 113 -7.47 -12.59 -9.50
CA ILE A 113 -7.99 -13.26 -10.70
C ILE A 113 -9.50 -13.30 -10.67
N GLN A 114 -10.11 -13.09 -11.83
CA GLN A 114 -11.52 -13.37 -12.05
C GLN A 114 -11.66 -14.85 -12.45
N ILE A 115 -12.47 -15.57 -11.69
CA ILE A 115 -12.86 -16.94 -11.99
C ILE A 115 -14.16 -16.90 -12.77
N THR A 116 -14.21 -17.60 -13.90
CA THR A 116 -15.42 -17.79 -14.70
C THR A 116 -15.77 -19.27 -14.77
N ALA A 117 -17.03 -19.60 -14.48
CA ALA A 117 -17.61 -20.92 -14.74
C ALA A 117 -18.65 -20.80 -15.84
N SER A 118 -18.56 -21.66 -16.85
CA SER A 118 -19.48 -21.67 -18.00
C SER A 118 -20.10 -23.05 -18.22
N LEU A 119 -21.41 -23.09 -18.47
CA LEU A 119 -22.15 -24.30 -18.85
C LEU A 119 -23.25 -23.94 -19.85
N ASP A 120 -23.15 -24.48 -21.06
CA ASP A 120 -24.00 -24.11 -22.21
C ASP A 120 -23.96 -22.59 -22.47
N ASP A 121 -25.11 -21.92 -22.37
CA ASP A 121 -25.30 -20.48 -22.52
C ASP A 121 -25.18 -19.70 -21.19
N LEU A 122 -24.94 -20.40 -20.07
CA LEU A 122 -24.86 -19.80 -18.73
C LEU A 122 -23.42 -19.53 -18.33
N SER A 123 -23.19 -18.41 -17.65
CA SER A 123 -21.92 -18.10 -17.01
C SER A 123 -22.12 -17.49 -15.62
N ALA A 124 -21.14 -17.69 -14.74
CA ALA A 124 -21.07 -17.08 -13.42
C ALA A 124 -19.62 -16.71 -13.09
N GLN A 125 -19.43 -15.65 -12.31
CA GLN A 125 -18.13 -15.06 -12.04
C GLN A 125 -17.90 -14.84 -10.54
N ALA A 126 -16.63 -14.90 -10.13
CA ALA A 126 -16.16 -14.69 -8.77
C ALA A 126 -14.76 -14.06 -8.82
N ILE A 127 -14.34 -13.37 -7.75
CA ILE A 127 -13.00 -12.83 -7.61
C ILE A 127 -12.23 -13.65 -6.59
N VAL A 128 -11.00 -14.07 -6.93
CA VAL A 128 -10.08 -14.70 -5.99
C VAL A 128 -8.81 -13.87 -5.92
N THR A 129 -8.40 -13.49 -4.72
CA THR A 129 -7.13 -12.79 -4.49
C THR A 129 -6.11 -13.76 -3.94
N VAL A 130 -5.02 -13.94 -4.68
CA VAL A 130 -3.84 -14.66 -4.23
C VAL A 130 -2.93 -13.70 -3.48
N LEU A 131 -2.69 -14.00 -2.21
CA LEU A 131 -1.77 -13.29 -1.35
C LEU A 131 -0.42 -13.99 -1.41
N LEU A 132 0.66 -13.23 -1.21
CA LEU A 132 1.95 -13.84 -0.91
C LEU A 132 1.83 -14.64 0.40
N SER A 133 2.35 -15.86 0.45
CA SER A 133 2.37 -16.64 1.69
C SER A 133 3.16 -15.90 2.78
N PRO A 134 2.65 -15.79 4.01
CA PRO A 134 3.45 -15.44 5.17
C PRO A 134 4.31 -16.65 5.54
N GLY A 135 5.59 -16.68 5.11
CA GLY A 135 6.52 -17.70 5.61
C GLY A 135 7.58 -18.23 4.64
N THR A 136 7.58 -17.86 3.37
CA THR A 136 8.83 -17.93 2.60
C THR A 136 9.72 -16.80 3.10
N THR A 137 10.93 -17.12 3.56
CA THR A 137 11.93 -16.16 4.02
C THR A 137 12.10 -15.10 2.93
N ARG A 138 11.52 -13.91 3.09
CA ARG A 138 11.80 -12.81 2.18
C ARG A 138 13.11 -12.21 2.68
N GLY A 139 14.12 -12.13 1.82
CA GLY A 139 15.17 -11.15 2.06
C GLY A 139 14.57 -9.73 2.00
N PRO A 140 15.26 -8.71 2.55
CA PRO A 140 14.89 -7.33 2.31
C PRO A 140 14.72 -7.02 0.83
N LEU A 141 13.92 -6.00 0.53
CA LEU A 141 13.86 -5.45 -0.82
C LEU A 141 15.24 -5.02 -1.30
N ARG A 142 15.49 -5.15 -2.59
CA ARG A 142 16.70 -4.65 -3.26
C ARG A 142 16.33 -3.87 -4.49
N VAL A 143 17.15 -2.88 -4.88
CA VAL A 143 16.94 -2.17 -6.15
C VAL A 143 17.00 -3.20 -7.27
N SER A 144 16.01 -3.20 -8.16
CA SER A 144 16.00 -4.18 -9.24
C SER A 144 17.17 -3.95 -10.18
N SER A 145 17.92 -5.02 -10.45
CA SER A 145 19.04 -4.97 -11.38
C SER A 145 18.59 -4.84 -12.84
N VAL A 146 17.32 -5.15 -13.14
CA VAL A 146 16.75 -5.09 -14.48
C VAL A 146 16.05 -3.75 -14.71
N ASN A 147 15.24 -3.30 -13.75
CA ASN A 147 14.59 -2.00 -13.80
C ASN A 147 14.78 -1.21 -12.50
N PRO A 148 15.85 -0.41 -12.38
CA PRO A 148 16.20 0.28 -11.14
C PRO A 148 15.25 1.42 -10.72
N ARG A 149 14.08 1.55 -11.37
CA ARG A 149 12.96 2.39 -10.93
C ARG A 149 12.15 1.75 -9.80
N TYR A 150 12.26 0.43 -9.66
CA TYR A 150 11.51 -0.35 -8.70
C TYR A 150 12.44 -1.15 -7.81
N PHE A 151 11.97 -1.42 -6.61
CA PHE A 151 12.51 -2.49 -5.80
C PHE A 151 12.04 -3.84 -6.32
N GLU A 152 12.83 -4.87 -6.08
CA GLU A 152 12.45 -6.26 -6.28
C GLU A 152 12.53 -7.05 -4.98
N THR A 153 11.66 -8.05 -4.87
CA THR A 153 11.73 -9.06 -3.82
C THR A 153 12.94 -9.96 -4.03
N ASP A 154 13.25 -10.76 -3.02
CA ASP A 154 14.28 -11.81 -3.12
C ASP A 154 14.03 -12.80 -4.28
N GLN A 155 12.76 -13.03 -4.61
CA GLN A 155 12.27 -13.83 -5.75
C GLN A 155 12.43 -13.13 -7.12
N GLY A 156 12.92 -11.89 -7.17
CA GLY A 156 13.11 -11.12 -8.41
C GLY A 156 11.82 -10.49 -8.96
N VAL A 157 10.79 -10.33 -8.12
CA VAL A 157 9.54 -9.67 -8.52
C VAL A 157 9.66 -8.18 -8.22
N SER A 158 9.68 -7.34 -9.26
CA SER A 158 9.63 -5.88 -9.09
C SER A 158 8.27 -5.42 -8.59
N ILE A 159 8.24 -4.51 -7.63
CA ILE A 159 7.02 -4.04 -6.98
C ILE A 159 6.90 -2.50 -7.02
N LEU A 160 5.66 -2.02 -7.08
CA LEU A 160 5.32 -0.64 -6.80
C LEU A 160 5.14 -0.47 -5.29
N LEU A 161 5.86 0.47 -4.68
CA LEU A 161 5.59 0.92 -3.31
C LEU A 161 4.65 2.12 -3.36
N ALA A 162 3.52 2.04 -2.66
CA ALA A 162 2.59 3.16 -2.56
C ALA A 162 1.74 3.10 -1.29
N GLY A 163 1.41 4.28 -0.75
CA GLY A 163 0.49 4.39 0.37
C GLY A 163 0.46 5.77 1.01
N SER A 164 -0.14 5.83 2.21
CA SER A 164 -0.31 7.05 3.00
C SER A 164 0.53 7.01 4.28
N HIS A 165 1.09 8.14 4.70
CA HIS A 165 1.80 8.28 5.97
C HIS A 165 1.34 9.47 6.81
N THR A 166 1.60 9.41 8.12
CA THR A 166 1.20 10.44 9.09
C THR A 166 2.18 10.53 10.26
N TRP A 167 2.18 11.64 11.00
CA TRP A 167 3.25 12.03 11.94
C TRP A 167 3.35 11.22 13.24
N ALA A 168 2.28 10.55 13.68
CA ALA A 168 2.21 9.83 14.96
C ALA A 168 2.50 8.31 14.83
N SER A 169 2.98 7.92 13.65
CA SER A 169 3.11 6.52 13.26
C SER A 169 4.18 5.76 14.03
N LEU A 170 5.14 6.41 14.70
CA LEU A 170 6.02 5.78 15.73
C LEU A 170 5.74 6.26 17.15
N GLN A 171 5.73 7.58 17.33
CA GLN A 171 5.57 8.24 18.63
C GLN A 171 4.17 8.82 18.78
N ASP A 172 3.65 8.73 20.00
CA ASP A 172 2.43 9.41 20.39
C ASP A 172 2.69 10.91 20.47
N ASN A 173 1.71 11.72 20.09
CA ASN A 173 1.79 13.17 20.22
C ASN A 173 0.48 13.75 20.78
N GLY A 174 0.56 14.96 21.34
CA GLY A 174 -0.64 15.66 21.81
C GLY A 174 -0.33 16.81 22.74
N THR A 175 -1.36 17.33 23.41
CA THR A 175 -1.27 18.54 24.23
C THR A 175 -0.94 18.29 25.71
N THR A 176 -0.75 17.04 26.10
CA THR A 176 -0.49 16.61 27.48
C THR A 176 0.80 15.82 27.62
N SER A 177 1.40 15.83 28.81
CA SER A 177 2.49 14.94 29.19
C SER A 177 1.97 13.93 30.21
N THR A 178 1.86 12.63 29.91
CA THR A 178 2.13 11.91 28.66
C THR A 178 1.08 12.18 27.57
N PRO A 179 1.43 12.18 26.26
CA PRO A 179 0.47 12.34 25.18
C PRO A 179 -0.51 11.15 25.06
N PRO A 180 -1.69 11.36 24.47
CA PRO A 180 -2.65 10.28 24.20
C PRO A 180 -2.05 9.26 23.21
N PRO A 181 -2.34 7.97 23.37
CA PRO A 181 -1.81 6.94 22.48
C PRO A 181 -2.39 7.05 21.07
N PHE A 182 -1.54 6.91 20.05
CA PHE A 182 -1.97 6.77 18.66
C PHE A 182 -2.57 5.37 18.44
N ASP A 183 -3.78 5.29 17.87
CA ASP A 183 -4.41 4.01 17.49
C ASP A 183 -3.78 3.46 16.21
N TYR A 184 -2.58 2.91 16.37
CA TYR A 184 -1.78 2.36 15.28
C TYR A 184 -2.47 1.17 14.58
N THR A 185 -3.22 0.35 15.32
CA THR A 185 -3.96 -0.79 14.76
C THR A 185 -5.03 -0.33 13.78
N THR A 186 -5.80 0.71 14.14
CA THR A 186 -6.81 1.27 13.23
C THR A 186 -6.16 1.96 12.03
N TYR A 187 -5.02 2.63 12.23
CA TYR A 187 -4.24 3.21 11.13
C TYR A 187 -3.74 2.15 10.14
N LEU A 188 -3.17 1.03 10.58
CA LEU A 188 -2.77 -0.06 9.68
C LEU A 188 -3.96 -0.66 8.93
N ARG A 189 -5.11 -0.83 9.60
CA ARG A 189 -6.34 -1.25 8.93
C ARG A 189 -6.76 -0.24 7.86
N PHE A 190 -6.67 1.05 8.14
CA PHE A 190 -6.93 2.10 7.15
C PHE A 190 -6.04 1.96 5.92
N LEU A 191 -4.73 1.70 6.07
CA LEU A 191 -3.83 1.45 4.94
C LEU A 191 -4.25 0.20 4.15
N SER A 192 -4.50 -0.90 4.85
CA SER A 192 -4.92 -2.18 4.25
C SER A 192 -6.26 -2.07 3.51
N ASP A 193 -7.25 -1.37 4.05
CA ASP A 193 -8.56 -1.16 3.45
C ASP A 193 -8.46 -0.33 2.14
N HIS A 194 -7.44 0.51 2.01
CA HIS A 194 -7.12 1.25 0.80
C HIS A 194 -6.17 0.49 -0.15
N GLY A 195 -5.75 -0.72 0.21
CA GLY A 195 -4.83 -1.53 -0.58
C GLY A 195 -3.41 -0.96 -0.65
N HIS A 196 -3.00 -0.16 0.34
CA HIS A 196 -1.64 0.36 0.44
C HIS A 196 -0.68 -0.73 0.88
N ASN A 197 0.57 -0.65 0.42
CA ASN A 197 1.63 -1.61 0.77
C ASN A 197 2.89 -0.95 1.34
N PHE A 198 2.87 0.37 1.56
CA PHE A 198 4.02 1.12 2.03
C PHE A 198 3.64 2.39 2.79
N PHE A 199 4.39 2.74 3.83
CA PHE A 199 4.28 4.04 4.51
C PHE A 199 5.61 4.45 5.19
N ARG A 200 5.73 5.75 5.55
CA ARG A 200 6.81 6.29 6.39
C ARG A 200 6.43 6.22 7.87
N LEU A 201 7.32 5.67 8.67
CA LEU A 201 7.23 5.57 10.13
C LEU A 201 7.98 6.76 10.74
N TRP A 202 7.22 7.77 11.19
CA TRP A 202 7.73 9.07 11.58
C TRP A 202 8.39 9.07 12.95
N ALA A 203 9.64 9.52 13.01
CA ALA A 203 10.37 9.75 14.25
C ALA A 203 10.55 11.25 14.53
N TRP A 204 10.52 11.59 15.82
CA TRP A 204 10.75 12.92 16.36
C TRP A 204 11.81 12.86 17.44
N GLU A 205 12.76 13.79 17.38
CA GLU A 205 13.94 13.75 18.24
C GLU A 205 13.71 14.51 19.55
N GLN A 206 12.90 15.57 19.51
CA GLN A 206 12.52 16.38 20.66
C GLN A 206 11.35 15.78 21.45
N SER A 207 11.31 16.02 22.76
CA SER A 207 10.19 15.61 23.62
C SER A 207 9.02 16.58 23.66
N ARG A 208 9.27 17.84 23.27
CA ARG A 208 8.31 18.93 23.37
C ARG A 208 8.62 20.01 22.35
N TRP A 209 7.59 20.78 22.02
CA TRP A 209 7.56 21.90 21.08
C TRP A 209 7.74 21.45 19.64
N VAL A 210 7.02 22.15 18.76
CA VAL A 210 6.93 21.86 17.35
C VAL A 210 6.92 23.19 16.62
N VAL A 211 7.87 23.36 15.71
CA VAL A 211 8.14 24.64 15.06
C VAL A 211 6.95 25.20 14.27
N THR A 212 6.06 24.33 13.79
CA THR A 212 4.86 24.69 13.02
C THR A 212 3.62 24.92 13.89
N ALA A 213 3.65 24.52 15.17
CA ALA A 213 2.48 24.61 16.05
C ALA A 213 2.02 26.04 16.31
N THR A 214 0.78 26.19 16.78
CA THR A 214 0.22 27.47 17.22
C THR A 214 0.33 27.69 18.74
N ASN A 215 0.73 26.66 19.49
CA ASN A 215 0.87 26.68 20.94
C ASN A 215 2.10 25.86 21.41
N ASP A 216 2.43 25.97 22.69
CA ASP A 216 3.62 25.34 23.30
C ASP A 216 3.29 24.02 24.02
N GLN A 217 2.12 23.43 23.76
CA GLN A 217 1.64 22.26 24.48
C GLN A 217 1.95 20.95 23.76
N ASN A 218 2.60 20.96 22.60
CA ASN A 218 2.91 19.73 21.87
C ASN A 218 3.99 18.90 22.58
N TRP A 219 3.59 17.71 23.01
CA TRP A 219 4.45 16.68 23.61
C TRP A 219 4.57 15.49 22.66
N LEU A 220 5.74 14.85 22.67
CA LEU A 220 6.04 13.67 21.86
C LEU A 220 6.68 12.61 22.75
N ALA A 221 6.17 11.37 22.68
CA ALA A 221 6.65 10.27 23.51
C ALA A 221 6.42 8.89 22.87
N PRO A 222 7.21 7.86 23.23
CA PRO A 222 8.44 7.93 24.03
C PRO A 222 9.61 8.60 23.28
N SER A 223 10.68 8.97 23.98
CA SER A 223 11.95 9.39 23.35
C SER A 223 12.93 8.21 23.29
N ALA A 224 13.88 8.25 22.36
CA ALA A 224 14.90 7.21 22.18
C ALA A 224 15.89 7.09 23.35
N PHE A 225 16.11 8.15 24.14
CA PHE A 225 17.03 8.15 25.27
C PHE A 225 16.28 8.12 26.61
N GLU A 226 16.86 7.43 27.61
CA GLU A 226 16.33 7.42 28.97
C GLU A 226 16.48 8.78 29.64
N ARG A 227 15.54 9.09 30.53
CA ARG A 227 15.59 10.26 31.41
C ARG A 227 15.95 9.84 32.82
N THR A 228 17.23 9.91 33.16
CA THR A 228 17.74 9.46 34.47
C THR A 228 17.84 10.59 35.49
N GLY A 229 17.96 11.84 35.03
CA GLY A 229 18.52 12.90 35.88
C GLY A 229 19.97 12.59 36.31
N PRO A 230 20.56 13.36 37.25
CA PRO A 230 19.93 14.40 38.05
C PRO A 230 19.62 15.69 37.27
N GLY A 231 18.81 16.55 37.88
CA GLY A 231 18.40 17.84 37.31
C GLY A 231 17.22 17.72 36.34
N LEU A 232 16.70 18.88 35.96
CA LEU A 232 15.59 19.00 35.02
C LEU A 232 16.10 19.51 33.67
N ALA A 233 15.53 18.97 32.60
CA ALA A 233 15.59 19.51 31.25
C ALA A 233 14.66 20.73 31.12
N LEU A 234 14.74 21.44 30.00
CA LEU A 234 13.95 22.66 29.75
C LEU A 234 12.44 22.42 29.72
N ASP A 235 12.00 21.20 29.43
CA ASP A 235 10.60 20.80 29.50
C ASP A 235 10.11 20.48 30.93
N GLY A 236 10.97 20.57 31.93
CA GLY A 236 10.66 20.33 33.34
C GLY A 236 10.68 18.86 33.75
N LEU A 237 11.00 17.93 32.83
CA LEU A 237 11.21 16.51 33.14
C LEU A 237 12.69 16.23 33.46
N PRO A 238 13.05 15.07 34.03
CA PRO A 238 14.44 14.73 34.27
C PRO A 238 15.28 14.80 32.98
N LYS A 239 16.55 15.22 33.12
CA LYS A 239 17.51 15.24 32.01
C LYS A 239 17.73 13.86 31.41
N PHE A 240 18.03 13.84 30.12
CA PHE A 240 18.39 12.65 29.36
C PHE A 240 19.79 12.14 29.72
N ASP A 241 19.99 10.83 29.66
CA ASP A 241 21.31 10.20 29.59
C ASP A 241 21.51 9.62 28.18
N LEU A 242 22.36 10.29 27.40
CA LEU A 242 22.63 9.95 26.01
C LEU A 242 23.37 8.61 25.86
N THR A 243 23.91 8.06 26.94
CA THR A 243 24.54 6.72 26.95
C THR A 243 23.54 5.59 27.17
N ARG A 244 22.27 5.91 27.43
CA ARG A 244 21.23 4.94 27.80
C ARG A 244 20.01 5.06 26.90
N PHE A 245 19.78 4.01 26.10
CA PHE A 245 18.60 3.92 25.26
C PHE A 245 17.35 3.52 26.05
N ASN A 246 16.25 4.19 25.77
CA ASN A 246 14.94 3.84 26.32
C ASN A 246 14.40 2.59 25.62
N GLN A 247 14.49 1.44 26.27
CA GLN A 247 14.09 0.17 25.66
C GLN A 247 12.61 0.16 25.21
N GLY A 248 11.71 0.88 25.90
CA GLY A 248 10.30 0.97 25.50
C GLY A 248 10.06 1.69 24.16
N TYR A 249 10.97 2.58 23.74
CA TYR A 249 10.94 3.17 22.39
C TYR A 249 11.26 2.11 21.33
N PHE A 250 12.30 1.32 21.55
CA PHE A 250 12.74 0.29 20.60
C PHE A 250 11.83 -0.94 20.58
N ASP A 251 11.22 -1.30 21.71
CA ASP A 251 10.19 -2.35 21.76
C ASP A 251 8.98 -1.94 20.91
N ARG A 252 8.51 -0.68 21.05
CA ARG A 252 7.44 -0.13 20.23
C ARG A 252 7.81 -0.07 18.75
N LEU A 253 9.03 0.38 18.43
CA LEU A 253 9.53 0.40 17.05
C LEU A 253 9.40 -0.98 16.41
N ARG A 254 9.93 -2.01 17.08
CA ARG A 254 9.87 -3.38 16.57
C ARG A 254 8.43 -3.86 16.42
N GLU A 255 7.61 -3.69 17.46
CA GLU A 255 6.20 -4.08 17.45
C GLU A 255 5.44 -3.46 16.27
N ARG A 256 5.62 -2.16 16.02
CA ARG A 256 4.92 -1.47 14.92
C ARG A 256 5.36 -1.97 13.55
N VAL A 257 6.65 -2.25 13.35
CA VAL A 257 7.18 -2.80 12.09
C VAL A 257 6.72 -4.25 11.89
N GLU A 258 6.69 -5.07 12.94
CA GLU A 258 6.18 -6.45 12.89
C GLU A 258 4.68 -6.48 12.54
N GLN A 259 3.86 -5.61 13.15
CA GLN A 259 2.43 -5.51 12.82
C GLN A 259 2.17 -5.06 11.38
N ALA A 260 3.01 -4.17 10.83
CA ALA A 260 2.95 -3.80 9.42
C ALA A 260 3.34 -4.98 8.52
N ARG A 261 4.38 -5.73 8.91
CA ARG A 261 4.87 -6.93 8.21
C ARG A 261 3.78 -7.99 8.10
N GLU A 262 3.04 -8.23 9.19
CA GLU A 262 1.91 -9.17 9.23
C GLU A 262 0.80 -8.80 8.25
N GLN A 263 0.68 -7.52 7.87
CA GLN A 263 -0.28 -7.04 6.86
C GLN A 263 0.34 -6.94 5.44
N GLY A 264 1.59 -7.37 5.26
CA GLY A 264 2.30 -7.27 3.98
C GLY A 264 2.71 -5.85 3.61
N ILE A 265 2.85 -4.96 4.59
CA ILE A 265 3.18 -3.54 4.40
C ILE A 265 4.67 -3.31 4.70
N TYR A 266 5.36 -2.69 3.75
CA TYR A 266 6.73 -2.20 3.88
C TYR A 266 6.77 -0.85 4.60
N VAL A 267 7.86 -0.57 5.30
CA VAL A 267 7.98 0.58 6.18
C VAL A 267 9.29 1.32 5.91
N ALA A 268 9.21 2.60 5.55
CA ALA A 268 10.35 3.51 5.62
C ALA A 268 10.50 4.01 7.06
N VAL A 269 11.52 3.52 7.76
CA VAL A 269 11.86 3.91 9.13
C VAL A 269 12.69 5.19 9.08
N MET A 270 12.05 6.31 9.42
CA MET A 270 12.70 7.61 9.54
C MET A 270 13.61 7.63 10.77
N LEU A 271 14.88 8.01 10.58
CA LEU A 271 15.86 8.05 11.67
C LEU A 271 15.91 9.42 12.34
N PHE A 272 15.89 10.49 11.54
CA PHE A 272 16.05 11.87 11.99
C PHE A 272 15.03 12.79 11.33
N ASN A 273 14.89 14.01 11.84
CA ASN A 273 13.90 14.94 11.32
C ASN A 273 14.34 16.40 11.54
N GLY A 274 14.51 17.14 10.44
CA GLY A 274 14.94 18.53 10.44
C GLY A 274 13.98 19.49 11.15
N PHE A 275 12.70 19.13 11.28
CA PHE A 275 11.75 19.90 12.12
C PHE A 275 12.01 19.73 13.63
N SER A 276 12.90 18.83 14.04
CA SER A 276 13.30 18.65 15.44
C SER A 276 14.44 19.57 15.86
N VAL A 277 15.22 20.06 14.88
CA VAL A 277 16.48 20.77 15.12
C VAL A 277 16.42 22.24 14.70
N SER A 278 15.64 22.60 13.68
CA SER A 278 15.50 23.99 13.23
C SER A 278 14.58 24.80 14.15
N LYS A 279 15.06 25.94 14.66
CA LYS A 279 14.23 26.89 15.42
C LYS A 279 13.12 27.57 14.58
N SER A 280 13.24 27.53 13.26
CA SER A 280 12.25 28.05 12.31
C SER A 280 12.34 27.33 10.97
N LYS A 281 11.19 27.14 10.31
CA LYS A 281 11.07 26.70 8.91
C LYS A 281 10.29 27.75 8.11
N PRO A 282 10.33 27.74 6.76
CA PRO A 282 9.61 28.72 5.93
C PRO A 282 8.09 28.83 6.22
N SER A 283 7.46 27.77 6.70
CA SER A 283 6.03 27.71 7.06
C SER A 283 5.75 27.98 8.54
N SER A 284 6.77 28.29 9.35
CA SER A 284 6.61 28.45 10.80
C SER A 284 5.89 29.74 11.17
N PRO A 285 4.87 29.69 12.04
CA PRO A 285 4.24 30.90 12.57
C PRO A 285 5.22 31.69 13.47
N PRO A 286 5.03 33.01 13.62
CA PRO A 286 5.90 33.84 14.46
C PRO A 286 5.74 33.48 15.95
N GLY A 287 6.84 33.23 16.68
CA GLY A 287 6.83 32.91 18.12
C GLY A 287 7.75 31.75 18.52
N ASN A 288 7.87 31.52 19.84
CA ASN A 288 8.96 30.77 20.47
C ASN A 288 8.74 29.24 20.61
N ARG A 289 8.26 28.57 19.56
CA ARG A 289 7.97 27.12 19.58
C ARG A 289 9.15 26.28 19.14
N ASN A 290 10.30 26.60 19.72
CA ASN A 290 11.57 26.08 19.30
C ASN A 290 11.70 24.59 19.69
N PRO A 291 11.67 23.65 18.74
CA PRO A 291 11.79 22.22 19.05
C PRO A 291 13.14 21.89 19.68
N TRP A 292 14.17 22.72 19.42
CA TRP A 292 15.50 22.56 19.99
C TRP A 292 15.50 22.58 21.53
N HIS A 293 14.55 23.30 22.15
CA HIS A 293 14.42 23.34 23.61
C HIS A 293 14.02 21.99 24.20
N GLY A 294 13.35 21.12 23.44
CA GLY A 294 12.97 19.76 23.86
C GLY A 294 13.97 18.69 23.44
N HIS A 295 15.05 19.05 22.73
CA HIS A 295 15.94 18.10 22.11
C HIS A 295 16.96 17.50 23.10
N PRO A 296 17.25 16.18 23.06
CA PRO A 296 18.22 15.56 23.96
C PRO A 296 19.64 16.16 23.87
N PHE A 297 20.06 16.57 22.67
CA PHE A 297 21.38 17.17 22.44
C PHE A 297 21.51 18.65 22.79
N ASN A 298 20.42 19.31 23.23
CA ASN A 298 20.54 20.63 23.82
C ASN A 298 21.35 20.53 25.14
N ALA A 299 22.32 21.43 25.34
CA ALA A 299 23.20 21.42 26.51
C ALA A 299 22.47 21.47 27.86
N ALA A 300 21.27 22.05 27.90
CA ALA A 300 20.45 22.09 29.10
C ALA A 300 19.77 20.75 29.40
N ASN A 301 19.63 19.84 28.42
CA ASN A 301 18.72 18.70 28.51
C ASN A 301 19.39 17.37 28.84
N ASN A 302 20.71 17.24 28.71
CA ASN A 302 21.41 15.99 29.00
C ASN A 302 22.35 16.09 30.21
N VAL A 303 22.65 14.95 30.83
CA VAL A 303 23.61 14.83 31.95
C VAL A 303 25.06 14.64 31.48
N ASN A 304 25.24 14.39 30.18
CA ASN A 304 26.53 14.01 29.58
C ASN A 304 27.41 15.22 29.22
N GLY A 305 26.87 16.44 29.32
CA GLY A 305 27.58 17.68 29.00
C GLY A 305 27.72 17.93 27.49
N VAL A 306 26.92 17.27 26.66
CA VAL A 306 26.90 17.48 25.20
C VAL A 306 26.21 18.79 24.89
N ASN A 307 26.83 19.62 24.05
CA ASN A 307 26.22 20.80 23.46
C ASN A 307 26.14 20.65 21.94
N GLY A 308 24.93 20.43 21.42
CA GLY A 308 24.68 20.35 19.98
C GLY A 308 24.51 21.69 19.27
N ASP A 309 24.58 22.83 19.99
CA ASP A 309 24.47 24.19 19.45
C ASP A 309 25.76 24.97 19.83
N PRO A 310 26.87 24.74 19.10
CA PRO A 310 28.16 25.35 19.42
C PRO A 310 28.22 26.85 19.09
N ASP A 311 27.37 27.35 18.19
CA ASP A 311 27.36 28.76 17.79
C ASP A 311 26.42 29.63 18.66
N GLY A 312 25.58 28.99 19.48
CA GLY A 312 24.70 29.62 20.45
C GLY A 312 23.52 30.34 19.80
N ASN A 313 23.11 29.90 18.61
CA ASN A 313 22.06 30.56 17.85
C ASN A 313 20.64 30.14 18.31
N ASP A 314 20.54 29.25 19.30
CA ASP A 314 19.30 28.63 19.80
C ASP A 314 18.64 27.74 18.74
N SER A 315 19.43 27.03 17.95
CA SER A 315 18.99 26.02 16.98
C SER A 315 19.95 24.84 17.06
N GLY A 316 19.49 23.65 16.68
CA GLY A 316 20.30 22.43 16.71
C GLY A 316 20.78 21.97 15.35
N GLU A 317 20.82 22.84 14.34
CA GLU A 317 21.08 22.42 12.95
C GLU A 317 22.47 21.76 12.83
N GLU A 318 23.43 22.19 13.64
CA GLU A 318 24.80 21.67 13.72
C GLU A 318 24.84 20.18 14.13
N THR A 319 23.78 19.66 14.76
CA THR A 319 23.67 18.22 15.03
C THR A 319 23.51 17.39 13.76
N HIS A 320 23.07 17.99 12.66
CA HIS A 320 22.94 17.38 11.34
C HIS A 320 24.02 17.87 10.37
N GLU A 321 25.20 18.29 10.84
CA GLU A 321 26.29 18.81 9.99
C GLU A 321 27.65 18.13 10.22
N LEU A 322 27.72 17.09 11.07
CA LEU A 322 28.99 16.52 11.60
C LEU A 322 29.85 17.53 12.38
N ALA A 323 29.31 18.70 12.72
CA ALA A 323 30.05 19.79 13.37
C ALA A 323 30.44 19.46 14.83
N VAL A 324 29.73 18.53 15.48
CA VAL A 324 29.95 18.15 16.88
C VAL A 324 30.21 16.64 16.99
N GLU A 325 31.48 16.25 17.10
CA GLU A 325 31.93 14.83 17.12
C GLU A 325 31.20 13.96 18.17
N SER A 326 30.96 14.51 19.36
CA SER A 326 30.25 13.79 20.42
C SER A 326 28.79 13.52 20.05
N VAL A 327 28.12 14.46 19.37
CA VAL A 327 26.76 14.26 18.85
C VAL A 327 26.75 13.17 17.79
N THR A 328 27.67 13.23 16.82
CA THR A 328 27.80 12.20 15.78
C THR A 328 28.00 10.81 16.39
N THR A 329 28.81 10.70 17.46
CA THR A 329 29.02 9.43 18.18
C THR A 329 27.71 8.87 18.75
N TYR A 330 26.87 9.70 19.35
CA TYR A 330 25.57 9.26 19.89
C TYR A 330 24.56 8.93 18.78
N GLN A 331 24.55 9.70 17.68
CA GLN A 331 23.73 9.41 16.51
C GLN A 331 24.11 8.07 15.87
N GLU A 332 25.40 7.78 15.68
CA GLU A 332 25.85 6.48 15.18
C GLU A 332 25.42 5.33 16.10
N ALA A 333 25.54 5.51 17.42
CA ALA A 333 25.08 4.52 18.38
C ALA A 333 23.56 4.30 18.28
N TYR A 334 22.79 5.37 18.08
CA TYR A 334 21.35 5.31 17.87
C TYR A 334 21.01 4.56 16.58
N VAL A 335 21.65 4.89 15.46
CA VAL A 335 21.46 4.20 14.18
C VAL A 335 21.79 2.71 14.29
N ARG A 336 22.91 2.35 14.95
CA ARG A 336 23.26 0.94 15.20
C ARG A 336 22.20 0.23 16.06
N LYS A 337 21.64 0.89 17.06
CA LYS A 337 20.54 0.34 17.88
C LYS A 337 19.26 0.17 17.07
N MET A 338 18.91 1.11 16.18
CA MET A 338 17.77 0.97 15.25
C MET A 338 17.94 -0.25 14.34
N ILE A 339 19.15 -0.46 13.81
CA ILE A 339 19.49 -1.63 12.99
C ILE A 339 19.39 -2.91 13.82
N ASP A 340 20.00 -2.97 15.01
CA ASP A 340 19.95 -4.15 15.87
C ASP A 340 18.52 -4.54 16.27
N THR A 341 17.61 -3.56 16.34
CA THR A 341 16.20 -3.79 16.65
C THR A 341 15.42 -4.37 15.47
N LEU A 342 15.83 -4.12 14.22
CA LEU A 342 15.01 -4.37 13.03
C LEU A 342 15.67 -5.24 11.95
N ASN A 343 16.96 -5.56 12.05
CA ASN A 343 17.72 -6.12 10.93
C ASN A 343 17.17 -7.47 10.40
N ASP A 344 16.44 -8.24 11.19
CA ASP A 344 15.84 -9.50 10.76
C ASP A 344 14.50 -9.32 10.02
N LEU A 345 13.95 -8.10 9.94
CA LEU A 345 12.64 -7.82 9.36
C LEU A 345 12.75 -7.38 7.90
N ASP A 346 12.25 -8.21 7.01
CA ASP A 346 12.29 -8.05 5.54
C ASP A 346 11.50 -6.85 4.97
N ASN A 347 10.62 -6.25 5.78
CA ASN A 347 9.72 -5.19 5.36
C ASN A 347 10.26 -3.78 5.67
N VAL A 348 11.57 -3.63 5.91
CA VAL A 348 12.21 -2.38 6.32
C VAL A 348 12.95 -1.70 5.17
N LEU A 349 12.77 -0.38 5.09
CA LEU A 349 13.66 0.55 4.39
C LEU A 349 14.08 1.62 5.41
N TYR A 350 15.30 2.12 5.35
CA TYR A 350 15.71 3.25 6.19
C TYR A 350 15.55 4.57 5.44
N GLU A 351 15.10 5.60 6.13
CA GLU A 351 15.15 6.99 5.68
C GLU A 351 16.07 7.77 6.62
N ILE A 352 17.10 8.44 6.07
CA ILE A 352 18.05 9.20 6.88
C ILE A 352 17.34 10.32 7.65
N SER A 353 16.81 11.31 6.94
CA SER A 353 16.20 12.46 7.59
C SER A 353 15.13 13.10 6.76
N ASN A 354 13.99 13.36 7.40
CA ASN A 354 12.99 14.24 6.82
C ASN A 354 13.45 15.70 6.90
N GLU A 355 13.62 16.37 5.76
CA GLU A 355 13.68 17.83 5.68
C GLU A 355 14.70 18.49 6.63
N SER A 356 15.88 17.88 6.76
CA SER A 356 17.05 18.56 7.33
C SER A 356 17.43 19.78 6.50
N HIS A 357 18.19 20.73 7.05
CA HIS A 357 18.57 21.96 6.34
C HIS A 357 19.66 21.71 5.29
N GLY A 358 19.82 22.63 4.33
CA GLY A 358 20.71 22.46 3.17
C GLY A 358 22.21 22.26 3.46
N ASN A 359 22.70 22.46 4.69
CA ASN A 359 24.10 22.14 5.03
C ASN A 359 24.26 20.68 5.53
N SER A 360 23.19 19.89 5.57
CA SER A 360 23.20 18.55 6.14
C SER A 360 23.69 17.45 5.19
N GLN A 361 24.02 17.79 3.94
CA GLN A 361 24.42 16.82 2.91
C GLN A 361 25.49 15.83 3.36
N ASP A 362 26.65 16.33 3.81
CA ASP A 362 27.78 15.49 4.22
C ASP A 362 27.42 14.59 5.41
N TRP A 363 26.59 15.09 6.32
CA TRP A 363 26.07 14.32 7.45
C TRP A 363 25.09 13.24 6.98
N GLN A 364 24.19 13.53 6.05
CA GLN A 364 23.28 12.53 5.50
C GLN A 364 24.06 11.41 4.79
N TYR A 365 25.08 11.77 4.00
CA TYR A 365 25.96 10.80 3.35
C TYR A 365 26.72 9.94 4.35
N HIS A 366 27.23 10.54 5.43
CA HIS A 366 27.86 9.80 6.52
C HIS A 366 26.91 8.78 7.14
N MET A 367 25.66 9.16 7.42
CA MET A 367 24.66 8.25 8.01
C MET A 367 24.30 7.09 7.06
N ILE A 368 24.25 7.32 5.75
CA ILE A 368 24.11 6.24 4.75
C ILE A 368 25.25 5.23 4.86
N GLU A 369 26.49 5.71 4.95
CA GLU A 369 27.68 4.85 5.05
C GLU A 369 27.76 4.12 6.40
N VAL A 370 27.31 4.72 7.49
CA VAL A 370 27.18 4.07 8.79
C VAL A 370 26.23 2.87 8.70
N ILE A 371 25.05 3.04 8.07
CA ILE A 371 24.08 1.95 7.90
C ILE A 371 24.67 0.84 7.03
N HIS A 372 25.18 1.18 5.83
CA HIS A 372 25.79 0.20 4.93
C HIS A 372 26.93 -0.58 5.60
N SER A 373 27.82 0.12 6.30
CA SER A 373 28.97 -0.51 6.97
C SER A 373 28.54 -1.41 8.12
N TYR A 374 27.53 -1.00 8.90
CA TYR A 374 27.06 -1.80 10.03
C TYR A 374 26.23 -3.00 9.56
N GLU A 375 25.30 -2.84 8.62
CA GLU A 375 24.51 -3.94 8.07
C GLU A 375 25.35 -4.95 7.27
N ALA A 376 26.49 -4.55 6.70
CA ALA A 376 27.46 -5.49 6.13
C ALA A 376 27.98 -6.53 7.15
N THR A 377 27.84 -6.26 8.45
CA THR A 377 28.18 -7.21 9.54
C THR A 377 26.99 -8.03 10.03
N LYS A 378 25.81 -7.86 9.44
CA LYS A 378 24.53 -8.45 9.86
C LYS A 378 23.98 -9.42 8.81
N SER A 379 22.84 -10.03 9.11
CA SER A 379 22.19 -11.01 8.24
C SER A 379 21.47 -10.38 7.05
N ALA A 380 21.00 -9.16 7.20
CA ALA A 380 20.23 -8.47 6.18
C ALA A 380 20.80 -7.08 5.89
N GLN A 381 20.56 -6.60 4.67
CA GLN A 381 20.96 -5.28 4.19
C GLN A 381 19.73 -4.65 3.55
N HIS A 382 19.23 -3.58 4.15
CA HIS A 382 17.99 -2.93 3.75
C HIS A 382 18.27 -1.74 2.83
N PRO A 383 17.30 -1.35 1.97
CA PRO A 383 17.42 -0.12 1.20
C PRO A 383 17.51 1.10 2.12
N VAL A 384 18.55 1.91 1.92
CA VAL A 384 18.72 3.20 2.58
C VAL A 384 18.26 4.32 1.65
N GLY A 385 17.49 5.26 2.16
CA GLY A 385 16.94 6.39 1.42
C GLY A 385 17.31 7.72 2.01
N MET A 386 17.33 8.72 1.13
CA MET A 386 17.57 10.12 1.49
C MET A 386 16.43 10.96 0.92
N THR A 387 15.79 11.76 1.76
CA THR A 387 14.77 12.71 1.33
C THR A 387 15.35 14.11 1.31
N VAL A 388 14.78 14.97 0.47
CA VAL A 388 15.38 16.28 0.17
C VAL A 388 15.42 17.20 1.38
N GLU A 389 16.47 18.00 1.47
CA GLU A 389 16.63 19.03 2.49
C GLU A 389 15.58 20.13 2.34
N TRP A 390 15.13 20.69 3.46
CA TRP A 390 14.26 21.85 3.49
C TRP A 390 14.53 22.75 4.71
N PRO A 391 14.79 24.06 4.52
CA PRO A 391 14.97 24.73 3.24
C PRO A 391 16.35 24.43 2.62
N GLY A 392 16.45 24.69 1.31
CA GLY A 392 17.73 24.74 0.60
C GLY A 392 18.19 23.41 0.00
N GLY A 393 17.32 22.41 -0.15
CA GLY A 393 17.68 21.14 -0.78
C GLY A 393 17.85 21.20 -2.29
N ASP A 394 18.65 20.26 -2.77
CA ASP A 394 19.01 20.09 -4.18
C ASP A 394 18.87 18.62 -4.60
N ASN A 395 18.12 18.39 -5.67
CA ASN A 395 17.90 17.04 -6.20
C ASN A 395 19.19 16.40 -6.73
N ASP A 396 20.19 17.20 -7.13
CA ASP A 396 21.48 16.68 -7.58
C ASP A 396 22.25 16.01 -6.43
N GLU A 397 22.10 16.51 -5.20
CA GLU A 397 22.69 15.91 -3.99
C GLU A 397 22.05 14.55 -3.69
N LEU A 398 20.74 14.43 -3.85
CA LEU A 398 20.04 13.15 -3.73
C LEU A 398 20.52 12.13 -4.77
N LEU A 399 20.65 12.56 -6.03
CA LEU A 399 21.09 11.70 -7.13
C LEU A 399 22.55 11.25 -6.96
N ALA A 400 23.41 12.11 -6.43
CA ALA A 400 24.82 11.83 -6.16
C ALA A 400 25.03 10.93 -4.92
N SER A 401 24.07 10.88 -4.01
CA SER A 401 24.14 10.07 -2.79
C SER A 401 24.30 8.58 -3.07
N ARG A 402 24.75 7.82 -2.05
CA ARG A 402 24.77 6.35 -2.09
C ARG A 402 23.44 5.71 -1.69
N ALA A 403 22.38 6.50 -1.52
CA ALA A 403 21.05 5.98 -1.21
C ALA A 403 20.50 5.09 -2.35
N ALA A 404 19.75 4.06 -1.99
CA ALA A 404 19.03 3.20 -2.90
C ALA A 404 17.77 3.88 -3.46
N TRP A 405 17.12 4.72 -2.66
CA TRP A 405 15.94 5.49 -3.03
C TRP A 405 16.01 6.93 -2.57
N ILE A 406 15.24 7.80 -3.23
CA ILE A 406 15.18 9.23 -2.92
C ILE A 406 13.75 9.75 -2.96
N SER A 407 13.47 10.81 -2.18
CA SER A 407 12.27 11.64 -2.36
C SER A 407 12.68 13.07 -2.72
N PRO A 408 12.61 13.44 -4.02
CA PRO A 408 13.09 14.73 -4.50
C PRO A 408 12.06 15.86 -4.34
N LEU A 409 12.53 17.11 -4.41
CA LEU A 409 11.68 18.27 -4.66
C LEU A 409 11.01 18.14 -6.03
N GLY A 410 9.79 18.66 -6.14
CA GLY A 410 9.07 18.71 -7.40
C GLY A 410 7.65 19.22 -7.24
N GLU A 411 6.78 18.82 -8.16
CA GLU A 411 5.36 19.18 -8.14
C GLU A 411 4.50 18.01 -8.66
N ILE A 412 3.18 18.11 -8.53
CA ILE A 412 2.25 16.96 -8.68
C ILE A 412 1.59 16.83 -10.07
N LYS A 413 1.67 17.86 -10.91
CA LYS A 413 1.04 17.94 -12.23
C LYS A 413 1.98 17.55 -13.36
N ASN A 414 3.22 18.03 -13.40
CA ASN A 414 4.21 17.65 -14.41
C ASN A 414 5.31 16.83 -13.73
N ARG A 415 5.12 15.51 -13.73
CA ARG A 415 6.12 14.56 -13.21
C ARG A 415 7.18 14.30 -14.28
N PRO A 416 8.47 14.53 -13.99
CA PRO A 416 9.53 14.13 -14.91
C PRO A 416 9.58 12.61 -15.02
N VAL A 417 9.92 12.10 -16.20
CA VAL A 417 10.13 10.66 -16.39
C VAL A 417 11.34 10.23 -15.55
N ALA A 418 11.13 9.28 -14.64
CA ALA A 418 12.21 8.70 -13.86
C ALA A 418 13.23 8.08 -14.81
N THR A 419 14.50 8.42 -14.65
CA THR A 419 15.61 7.92 -15.49
C THR A 419 16.03 6.50 -15.11
N GLY A 420 15.64 6.03 -13.92
CA GLY A 420 16.15 4.80 -13.32
C GLY A 420 17.54 4.95 -12.73
N ALA A 421 18.02 6.18 -12.49
CA ALA A 421 19.24 6.40 -11.72
C ALA A 421 19.07 6.03 -10.24
N LYS A 422 17.84 6.18 -9.72
CA LYS A 422 17.40 5.83 -8.37
C LYS A 422 15.97 5.32 -8.41
N VAL A 423 15.56 4.59 -7.38
CA VAL A 423 14.14 4.42 -7.06
C VAL A 423 13.62 5.75 -6.52
N ILE A 424 12.60 6.32 -7.14
CA ILE A 424 12.00 7.60 -6.71
C ILE A 424 10.73 7.29 -5.93
N LEU A 425 10.69 7.69 -4.66
CA LEU A 425 9.45 7.81 -3.90
C LEU A 425 8.92 9.23 -4.10
N ALA A 426 7.86 9.37 -4.88
CA ALA A 426 7.23 10.67 -5.12
C ALA A 426 6.37 11.00 -3.90
N ASP A 427 6.99 11.53 -2.84
CA ASP A 427 6.31 11.84 -1.59
C ASP A 427 5.71 13.24 -1.59
N THR A 428 4.39 13.35 -1.40
CA THR A 428 3.73 14.66 -1.41
C THR A 428 4.24 15.60 -0.34
N ASP A 429 4.82 15.10 0.75
CA ASP A 429 5.50 15.91 1.78
C ASP A 429 6.47 16.93 1.14
N HIS A 430 7.33 16.46 0.24
CA HIS A 430 8.34 17.28 -0.45
C HIS A 430 7.86 17.90 -1.77
N LEU A 431 6.70 17.49 -2.28
CA LEU A 431 6.14 18.04 -3.51
C LEU A 431 5.20 19.23 -3.24
N CYS A 432 4.38 19.13 -2.20
CA CYS A 432 3.44 20.19 -1.81
C CYS A 432 2.86 20.07 -0.38
N GLY A 433 3.41 19.23 0.48
CA GLY A 433 2.91 18.93 1.82
C GLY A 433 1.63 18.08 1.80
N ILE A 434 0.57 18.59 2.45
CA ILE A 434 -0.76 17.96 2.45
C ILE A 434 -1.50 18.31 1.16
N CYS A 435 -1.27 17.49 0.16
CA CYS A 435 -1.84 17.64 -1.18
C CYS A 435 -1.91 16.27 -1.84
N GLY A 436 -2.57 16.20 -2.99
CA GLY A 436 -2.65 14.97 -3.78
C GLY A 436 -4.01 14.85 -4.45
N ASP A 437 -4.01 14.22 -5.61
CA ASP A 437 -5.22 13.91 -6.36
C ASP A 437 -5.05 12.57 -7.09
N PRO A 438 -6.15 11.95 -7.58
CA PRO A 438 -6.05 10.74 -8.39
C PRO A 438 -5.07 10.84 -9.56
N GLY A 439 -5.04 11.99 -10.23
CA GLY A 439 -4.19 12.18 -11.40
C GLY A 439 -2.71 12.17 -11.04
N TRP A 440 -2.33 12.72 -9.89
CA TRP A 440 -0.94 12.70 -9.41
C TRP A 440 -0.44 11.27 -9.22
N VAL A 441 -1.30 10.37 -8.70
CA VAL A 441 -0.95 8.95 -8.56
C VAL A 441 -0.59 8.36 -9.91
N TRP A 442 -1.45 8.55 -10.91
CA TRP A 442 -1.27 7.97 -12.25
C TRP A 442 -0.14 8.62 -13.03
N ARG A 443 0.06 9.94 -12.90
CA ARG A 443 1.20 10.64 -13.50
C ARG A 443 2.52 10.17 -12.90
N SER A 444 2.59 9.99 -11.57
CA SER A 444 3.79 9.47 -10.91
C SER A 444 4.06 8.02 -11.31
N PHE A 445 3.03 7.17 -11.31
CA PHE A 445 3.20 5.76 -11.68
C PHE A 445 3.62 5.58 -13.14
N THR A 446 2.99 6.32 -14.07
CA THR A 446 3.37 6.27 -15.49
C THR A 446 4.72 6.92 -15.79
N ALA A 447 5.18 7.84 -14.94
CA ALA A 447 6.54 8.37 -14.98
C ALA A 447 7.60 7.40 -14.42
N GLY A 448 7.19 6.24 -13.88
CA GLY A 448 8.09 5.23 -13.31
C GLY A 448 8.51 5.53 -11.86
N GLU A 449 7.68 6.26 -11.12
CA GLU A 449 7.89 6.61 -9.72
C GLU A 449 6.96 5.82 -8.80
N ASN A 450 7.25 5.86 -7.50
CA ASN A 450 6.51 5.17 -6.43
C ASN A 450 5.77 6.24 -5.59
N PRO A 451 4.46 6.45 -5.80
CA PRO A 451 3.74 7.57 -5.17
C PRO A 451 3.46 7.34 -3.69
N LEU A 452 3.72 8.36 -2.87
CA LEU A 452 3.56 8.31 -1.42
C LEU A 452 2.84 9.58 -0.94
N LEU A 453 1.78 9.41 -0.15
CA LEU A 453 0.89 10.50 0.25
C LEU A 453 1.13 10.90 1.71
N MET A 454 1.52 12.15 1.93
CA MET A 454 1.45 12.81 3.23
C MET A 454 -0.02 13.06 3.58
N ASP A 455 -0.52 12.29 4.54
CA ASP A 455 -1.95 12.20 4.82
C ASP A 455 -2.26 12.79 6.20
N PRO A 456 -3.22 13.72 6.31
CA PRO A 456 -3.63 14.25 7.60
C PRO A 456 -4.28 13.19 8.50
N TYR A 457 -4.66 12.05 7.91
CA TYR A 457 -5.38 10.96 8.56
C TYR A 457 -6.54 11.52 9.42
N ASP A 458 -6.97 10.85 10.49
CA ASP A 458 -8.15 11.17 11.30
C ASP A 458 -8.09 12.50 12.11
N LEU A 459 -7.16 13.41 11.80
CA LEU A 459 -6.87 14.68 12.48
C LEU A 459 -6.44 14.56 13.95
N SER A 460 -6.46 13.36 14.53
CA SER A 460 -6.33 13.20 15.99
C SER A 460 -4.93 13.51 16.50
N ASN A 461 -3.92 13.44 15.63
CA ASN A 461 -2.51 13.55 15.98
C ASN A 461 -1.71 14.42 15.00
N ILE A 462 -2.34 15.48 14.45
CA ILE A 462 -1.64 16.44 13.60
C ILE A 462 -0.61 17.20 14.43
N VAL A 463 0.65 16.97 14.10
CA VAL A 463 1.77 17.71 14.65
C VAL A 463 1.80 19.09 13.98
N GLY A 464 1.81 20.16 14.79
CA GLY A 464 1.98 21.51 14.25
C GLY A 464 0.70 22.28 13.93
N GLY A 465 -0.50 21.76 14.23
CA GLY A 465 -1.74 22.54 14.18
C GLY A 465 -1.99 23.21 12.82
N LEU A 466 -1.90 22.44 11.73
CA LEU A 466 -2.12 22.93 10.38
C LEU A 466 -3.56 23.46 10.24
N PRO A 467 -3.77 24.77 9.98
CA PRO A 467 -5.11 25.32 9.85
C PRO A 467 -5.77 24.84 8.55
N ASN A 468 -7.06 24.50 8.63
CA ASN A 468 -7.94 24.21 7.48
C ASN A 468 -7.66 22.93 6.69
N VAL A 469 -7.19 21.87 7.36
CA VAL A 469 -7.07 20.55 6.69
C VAL A 469 -8.44 19.85 6.65
N ASN A 470 -8.88 19.47 5.44
CA ASN A 470 -10.09 18.70 5.22
C ASN A 470 -9.74 17.26 4.85
N ILE A 471 -9.98 16.31 5.76
CA ILE A 471 -9.71 14.88 5.51
C ILE A 471 -10.63 14.28 4.46
N ASP A 472 -11.78 14.92 4.25
CA ASP A 472 -12.77 14.57 3.23
C ASP A 472 -12.56 15.36 1.94
N ASP A 473 -11.40 16.03 1.79
CA ASP A 473 -11.03 16.65 0.52
C ASP A 473 -11.12 15.60 -0.60
N PRO A 474 -11.90 15.85 -1.68
CA PRO A 474 -12.08 14.88 -2.75
C PRO A 474 -10.77 14.46 -3.43
N GLY A 475 -9.77 15.35 -3.48
CA GLY A 475 -8.44 15.05 -3.99
C GLY A 475 -7.73 14.03 -3.11
N LEU A 476 -7.61 14.29 -1.81
CA LEU A 476 -6.98 13.36 -0.85
C LEU A 476 -7.69 12.01 -0.79
N VAL A 477 -9.03 12.04 -0.68
CA VAL A 477 -9.87 10.83 -0.68
C VAL A 477 -9.72 10.04 -1.98
N GLY A 478 -9.62 10.74 -3.11
CA GLY A 478 -9.35 10.15 -4.41
C GLY A 478 -7.94 9.55 -4.51
N ALA A 479 -6.92 10.25 -4.02
CA ALA A 479 -5.53 9.81 -4.01
C ALA A 479 -5.37 8.52 -3.19
N ARG A 480 -5.91 8.47 -1.96
CA ARG A 480 -5.91 7.27 -1.10
C ARG A 480 -6.38 6.02 -1.85
N ARG A 481 -7.52 6.11 -2.55
CA ARG A 481 -8.04 4.98 -3.35
C ARG A 481 -7.15 4.64 -4.54
N ASN A 482 -6.68 5.65 -5.26
CA ASN A 482 -5.92 5.45 -6.48
C ASN A 482 -4.53 4.87 -6.24
N LEU A 483 -3.91 5.11 -5.08
CA LEU A 483 -2.68 4.42 -4.67
C LEU A 483 -2.87 2.90 -4.66
N GLY A 484 -3.95 2.41 -4.04
CA GLY A 484 -4.30 0.99 -4.08
C GLY A 484 -4.66 0.48 -5.47
N TYR A 485 -5.33 1.30 -6.29
CA TYR A 485 -5.64 0.93 -7.67
C TYR A 485 -4.38 0.83 -8.54
N ALA A 486 -3.40 1.72 -8.34
CA ALA A 486 -2.11 1.67 -9.01
C ALA A 486 -1.33 0.41 -8.60
N ILE A 487 -1.30 0.06 -7.30
CA ILE A 487 -0.70 -1.20 -6.83
C ILE A 487 -1.35 -2.40 -7.54
N ARG A 488 -2.69 -2.48 -7.55
CA ARG A 488 -3.42 -3.56 -8.23
C ARG A 488 -3.13 -3.62 -9.73
N MET A 489 -3.05 -2.47 -10.41
CA MET A 489 -2.71 -2.44 -11.84
C MET A 489 -1.27 -2.85 -12.09
N SER A 490 -0.34 -2.46 -11.20
CA SER A 490 1.07 -2.81 -11.31
C SER A 490 1.30 -4.33 -11.24
N GLN A 491 0.47 -5.06 -10.48
CA GLN A 491 0.51 -6.53 -10.39
C GLN A 491 0.12 -7.24 -11.70
N ARG A 492 -0.53 -6.54 -12.63
CA ARG A 492 -0.89 -7.04 -13.96
C ARG A 492 0.14 -6.70 -15.02
N MET A 493 1.26 -6.11 -14.61
CA MET A 493 2.35 -5.69 -15.49
C MET A 493 3.65 -6.34 -15.03
N ASN A 494 4.57 -6.60 -15.96
CA ASN A 494 5.93 -6.95 -15.60
C ASN A 494 6.74 -5.68 -15.30
N LEU A 495 6.69 -5.17 -14.06
CA LEU A 495 7.42 -3.96 -13.67
C LEU A 495 8.94 -4.09 -13.82
N GLY A 496 9.50 -5.30 -13.81
CA GLY A 496 10.92 -5.53 -14.07
C GLY A 496 11.33 -5.18 -15.50
N ARG A 497 10.36 -4.96 -16.39
CA ARG A 497 10.58 -4.61 -17.81
C ARG A 497 9.78 -3.40 -18.28
N ALA A 498 8.69 -3.06 -17.59
CA ALA A 498 7.85 -1.94 -17.97
C ALA A 498 8.61 -0.63 -17.77
N LEU A 499 8.72 0.16 -18.84
CA LEU A 499 9.41 1.44 -18.84
C LEU A 499 8.40 2.58 -19.08
N PRO A 500 8.66 3.79 -18.55
CA PRO A 500 7.93 4.98 -18.97
C PRO A 500 8.16 5.24 -20.46
N ARG A 501 7.09 5.36 -21.23
CA ARG A 501 7.10 5.52 -22.70
C ARG A 501 6.15 6.64 -23.14
N PRO A 502 6.39 7.90 -22.70
CA PRO A 502 5.47 9.01 -22.96
C PRO A 502 5.20 9.23 -24.46
N GLU A 503 6.14 8.86 -25.32
CA GLU A 503 6.00 8.97 -26.77
C GLU A 503 4.98 8.00 -27.39
N LEU A 504 4.59 6.94 -26.67
CA LEU A 504 3.61 5.96 -27.17
C LEU A 504 2.16 6.43 -27.02
N THR A 505 1.88 7.53 -26.31
CA THR A 505 0.51 7.99 -26.11
C THR A 505 0.36 9.49 -26.35
N SER A 506 -0.79 9.91 -26.89
CA SER A 506 -1.09 11.35 -27.08
C SER A 506 -1.13 12.15 -25.77
N THR A 507 -1.34 11.48 -24.64
CA THR A 507 -1.39 12.11 -23.31
C THR A 507 -0.01 12.27 -22.68
N GLY A 508 1.02 11.59 -23.20
CA GLY A 508 2.36 11.60 -22.60
C GLY A 508 2.48 10.77 -21.30
N HIS A 509 1.42 10.09 -20.86
CA HIS A 509 1.41 9.30 -19.64
C HIS A 509 1.26 7.82 -19.98
N CYS A 510 2.39 7.11 -20.04
CA CYS A 510 2.42 5.71 -20.46
C CYS A 510 3.54 4.93 -19.77
N LEU A 511 3.21 3.75 -19.27
CA LEU A 511 4.14 2.73 -18.79
C LEU A 511 3.93 1.46 -19.61
N ALA A 512 4.97 0.89 -20.21
CA ALA A 512 4.81 -0.25 -21.11
C ALA A 512 5.96 -1.25 -21.08
N ASP A 513 5.64 -2.53 -21.11
CA ASP A 513 6.52 -3.62 -21.54
C ASP A 513 6.15 -4.01 -22.97
N MET A 514 6.82 -3.39 -23.95
CA MET A 514 6.57 -3.62 -25.38
C MET A 514 7.36 -4.79 -25.96
N THR A 515 8.31 -5.32 -25.19
CA THR A 515 9.23 -6.37 -25.65
C THR A 515 8.85 -7.74 -25.08
N GLY A 516 7.84 -7.78 -24.20
CA GLY A 516 7.33 -8.93 -23.49
C GLY A 516 6.86 -10.05 -24.41
N PRO A 517 6.89 -11.33 -23.96
CA PRO A 517 6.12 -12.37 -24.63
C PRO A 517 4.62 -12.05 -24.61
N THR A 518 4.17 -11.31 -23.59
CA THR A 518 2.82 -10.77 -23.44
C THR A 518 2.91 -9.25 -23.26
N PRO A 519 2.99 -8.46 -24.35
CA PRO A 519 3.11 -7.02 -24.25
C PRO A 519 1.99 -6.42 -23.40
N THR A 520 2.37 -5.47 -22.56
CA THR A 520 1.44 -4.77 -21.67
C THR A 520 1.72 -3.28 -21.69
N LEU A 521 0.68 -2.47 -21.81
CA LEU A 521 0.76 -1.01 -21.85
C LEU A 521 -0.33 -0.43 -20.94
N LEU A 522 0.07 0.46 -20.05
CA LEU A 522 -0.83 1.24 -19.20
C LEU A 522 -0.70 2.71 -19.55
N ALA A 523 -1.81 3.37 -19.89
CA ALA A 523 -1.85 4.78 -20.22
C ALA A 523 -2.86 5.53 -19.35
N TYR A 524 -2.51 6.73 -18.92
CA TYR A 524 -3.42 7.61 -18.18
C TYR A 524 -3.91 8.75 -19.06
N SER A 525 -5.22 9.02 -19.01
CA SER A 525 -5.86 10.16 -19.66
C SER A 525 -6.54 11.03 -18.61
N PRO A 526 -6.13 12.30 -18.47
CA PRO A 526 -6.87 13.27 -17.67
C PRO A 526 -8.14 13.69 -18.40
N GLY A 527 -9.30 13.54 -17.77
CA GLY A 527 -10.60 13.86 -18.37
C GLY A 527 -11.05 12.95 -19.52
N ASP A 528 -11.98 13.46 -20.33
CA ASP A 528 -12.76 12.70 -21.34
C ASP A 528 -12.04 12.53 -22.69
N GLU A 529 -10.74 12.77 -22.74
CA GLU A 529 -9.99 12.83 -23.98
C GLU A 529 -9.81 11.44 -24.62
N GLU A 530 -9.83 11.41 -25.96
CA GLU A 530 -9.42 10.22 -26.70
C GLU A 530 -7.91 10.04 -26.62
N ILE A 531 -7.46 8.80 -26.40
CA ILE A 531 -6.05 8.47 -26.36
C ILE A 531 -5.67 7.85 -27.71
N ILE A 532 -4.68 8.44 -28.38
CA ILE A 532 -3.98 7.77 -29.48
C ILE A 532 -2.82 7.01 -28.86
N VAL A 533 -2.73 5.71 -29.12
CA VAL A 533 -1.63 4.85 -28.70
C VAL A 533 -0.88 4.35 -29.93
N ASP A 534 0.43 4.53 -29.92
CA ASP A 534 1.32 3.98 -30.95
C ASP A 534 1.63 2.52 -30.66
N LEU A 535 1.09 1.62 -31.49
CA LEU A 535 1.33 0.19 -31.45
C LEU A 535 2.08 -0.32 -32.69
N GLU A 536 2.68 0.57 -33.49
CA GLU A 536 3.36 0.23 -34.75
C GLU A 536 4.49 -0.78 -34.55
N GLN A 537 5.15 -0.75 -33.39
CA GLN A 537 6.27 -1.65 -33.07
C GLN A 537 5.81 -3.07 -32.69
N LEU A 538 4.52 -3.29 -32.47
CA LEU A 538 3.96 -4.60 -32.18
C LEU A 538 3.52 -5.30 -33.48
N PRO A 539 3.56 -6.65 -33.55
CA PRO A 539 3.08 -7.38 -34.73
C PRO A 539 1.62 -7.07 -35.08
N GLU A 540 1.30 -6.99 -36.37
CA GLU A 540 -0.06 -6.70 -36.88
C GLU A 540 -1.10 -7.74 -36.45
N ASP A 541 -0.67 -8.99 -36.26
CA ASP A 541 -1.50 -10.12 -35.85
C ASP A 541 -1.55 -10.31 -34.32
N LEU A 542 -0.78 -9.54 -33.55
CA LEU A 542 -0.83 -9.59 -32.09
C LEU A 542 -2.15 -8.98 -31.60
N LEU A 543 -2.98 -9.80 -30.96
CA LEU A 543 -4.23 -9.39 -30.35
C LEU A 543 -4.01 -8.93 -28.90
N LEU A 544 -4.53 -7.75 -28.58
CA LEU A 544 -4.47 -7.15 -27.24
C LEU A 544 -5.89 -6.92 -26.73
N ASN A 545 -6.16 -7.32 -25.50
CA ASN A 545 -7.37 -6.92 -24.78
C ASN A 545 -7.30 -5.44 -24.41
N VAL A 546 -8.46 -4.78 -24.47
CA VAL A 546 -8.64 -3.38 -24.10
C VAL A 546 -9.44 -3.32 -22.82
N GLU A 547 -8.89 -2.71 -21.78
CA GLU A 547 -9.58 -2.50 -20.50
C GLU A 547 -9.43 -1.07 -20.02
N TRP A 548 -10.51 -0.53 -19.45
CA TRP A 548 -10.55 0.81 -18.88
C TRP A 548 -10.84 0.75 -17.38
N LEU A 549 -9.93 1.28 -16.57
CA LEU A 549 -10.19 1.57 -15.17
C LEU A 549 -10.68 3.00 -15.02
N ARG A 550 -11.77 3.18 -14.28
CA ARG A 550 -12.28 4.49 -13.85
C ARG A 550 -11.64 4.90 -12.52
N PRO A 551 -10.69 5.86 -12.46
CA PRO A 551 -10.02 6.30 -11.23
C PRO A 551 -10.99 6.76 -10.12
N ALA A 552 -12.13 7.34 -10.51
CA ALA A 552 -13.13 7.82 -9.55
C ALA A 552 -13.75 6.68 -8.71
N THR A 553 -13.92 5.48 -9.28
CA THR A 553 -14.66 4.37 -8.65
C THR A 553 -13.85 3.09 -8.46
N GLY A 554 -12.74 2.93 -9.19
CA GLY A 554 -11.95 1.70 -9.20
C GLY A 554 -12.51 0.58 -10.07
N VAL A 555 -13.61 0.84 -10.79
CA VAL A 555 -14.25 -0.15 -11.67
C VAL A 555 -13.48 -0.27 -12.98
N SER A 556 -13.14 -1.50 -13.33
CA SER A 556 -12.57 -1.89 -14.63
C SER A 556 -13.67 -2.32 -15.61
N ILE A 557 -13.54 -1.93 -16.88
CA ILE A 557 -14.49 -2.23 -17.96
C ILE A 557 -13.73 -2.72 -19.18
N GLY A 558 -13.99 -3.96 -19.61
CA GLY A 558 -13.47 -4.48 -20.87
C GLY A 558 -14.12 -3.78 -22.07
N ALA A 559 -13.33 -3.44 -23.08
CA ALA A 559 -13.74 -2.72 -24.27
C ALA A 559 -13.36 -3.44 -25.58
N GLY A 560 -13.32 -4.77 -25.54
CA GLY A 560 -13.01 -5.63 -26.68
C GLY A 560 -11.51 -5.83 -26.87
N THR A 561 -11.10 -6.01 -28.12
CA THR A 561 -9.70 -6.26 -28.50
C THR A 561 -9.24 -5.28 -29.58
N THR A 562 -7.93 -5.12 -29.67
CA THR A 562 -7.24 -4.34 -30.70
C THR A 562 -6.04 -5.13 -31.21
N THR A 563 -5.40 -4.68 -32.28
CA THR A 563 -4.19 -5.29 -32.84
C THR A 563 -3.02 -4.31 -32.90
N GLY A 564 -1.81 -4.85 -32.96
CA GLY A 564 -0.59 -4.07 -33.21
C GLY A 564 -0.46 -3.54 -34.64
N GLY A 565 0.74 -3.04 -34.97
CA GLY A 565 1.17 -2.67 -36.32
C GLY A 565 0.64 -1.33 -36.85
N ALA A 566 -0.14 -0.58 -36.08
CA ALA A 566 -0.44 0.81 -36.39
C ALA A 566 -0.87 1.59 -35.15
N GLN A 567 -0.93 2.91 -35.26
CA GLN A 567 -1.57 3.76 -34.26
C GLN A 567 -3.05 3.38 -34.11
N ARG A 568 -3.53 3.42 -32.87
CA ARG A 568 -4.92 3.10 -32.51
C ARG A 568 -5.48 4.20 -31.64
N MET A 569 -6.74 4.55 -31.88
CA MET A 569 -7.48 5.53 -31.09
C MET A 569 -8.42 4.80 -30.14
N PHE A 570 -8.39 5.17 -28.87
CA PHE A 570 -9.24 4.60 -27.83
C PHE A 570 -10.02 5.70 -27.12
N ARG A 571 -11.31 5.43 -26.89
CA ARG A 571 -12.21 6.35 -26.18
C ARG A 571 -12.67 5.71 -24.86
N PRO A 572 -12.54 6.39 -23.72
CA PRO A 572 -13.09 5.90 -22.45
C PRO A 572 -14.62 5.69 -22.55
N PRO A 573 -15.18 4.59 -22.01
CA PRO A 573 -16.62 4.34 -22.02
C PRO A 573 -17.38 5.13 -20.93
N PHE A 574 -16.75 6.15 -20.34
CA PHE A 574 -17.28 6.96 -19.24
C PHE A 574 -16.60 8.33 -19.19
N PRO A 575 -17.23 9.33 -18.54
CA PRO A 575 -16.61 10.62 -18.30
C PRO A 575 -15.65 10.59 -17.09
N GLY A 576 -14.82 11.62 -17.01
CA GLY A 576 -13.72 11.81 -16.10
C GLY A 576 -12.44 11.15 -16.59
N ASP A 577 -11.40 11.29 -15.75
CA ASP A 577 -10.13 10.59 -15.91
C ASP A 577 -10.31 9.10 -16.21
N ALA A 578 -9.38 8.55 -16.97
CA ALA A 578 -9.39 7.14 -17.36
C ALA A 578 -7.98 6.56 -17.37
N VAL A 579 -7.87 5.27 -17.03
CA VAL A 579 -6.64 4.50 -17.20
C VAL A 579 -6.91 3.37 -18.17
N LEU A 580 -6.23 3.38 -19.30
CA LEU A 580 -6.25 2.34 -20.30
C LEU A 580 -5.21 1.29 -19.96
N LEU A 581 -5.60 0.02 -19.93
CA LEU A 581 -4.70 -1.12 -19.92
C LEU A 581 -4.89 -1.91 -21.22
N LEU A 582 -3.82 -2.05 -21.98
CA LEU A 582 -3.70 -3.00 -23.07
C LEU A 582 -2.84 -4.16 -22.61
N HIS A 583 -3.32 -5.39 -22.78
CA HIS A 583 -2.55 -6.59 -22.41
C HIS A 583 -2.82 -7.73 -23.38
N GLY A 584 -1.86 -8.64 -23.52
CA GLY A 584 -2.00 -9.82 -24.39
C GLY A 584 -3.35 -10.54 -24.19
N ALA A 585 -4.01 -10.87 -25.31
CA ALA A 585 -5.11 -11.80 -25.31
C ALA A 585 -4.59 -13.25 -25.18
N PRO A 586 -5.27 -14.12 -24.41
CA PRO A 586 -4.86 -15.52 -24.25
C PRO A 586 -4.86 -16.31 -25.57
#